data_AF-A0A4U9HXB3-F1
#
_entry.id   AF-A0A4U9HXB3-F1
#
_cell.length_a   1.000
_cell.length_b   1.000
_cell.length_c   1.000
_cell.angle_alpha   90.00
_cell.angle_beta   90.00
_cell.angle_gamma   90.00
#
_symmetry.space_group_name_H-M   'P 1'
#
loop_
_entity.id
_entity.type
_entity.pdbx_description
1 polymer ?
#
loop_
_entity_poly.entity_id
_entity_poly.type
_entity_poly.pdbx_seq_one_letter_code
_entity_poly.pdbx_strand_id
1 'polypeptide(L)' 'MRRSSRHWIAAASGPLGTNAQYLFSLDQELTRLGMRDDCLNELVSRVRALLDGAQPDSPLTPGFA' A
#
# COMPACT_ATOMS: atom_id res chain seq x y z
N MET A 1 12.69 -22.51 1.90
CA MET A 1 12.35 -21.20 2.51
C MET A 1 12.11 -20.17 1.40
N ARG A 2 10.85 -19.90 1.01
CA ARG A 2 10.48 -18.85 0.04
C ARG A 2 9.08 -18.31 0.38
N ARG A 3 8.96 -17.37 1.33
CA ARG A 3 7.68 -16.70 1.61
C ARG A 3 7.75 -15.17 1.75
N SER A 4 8.90 -14.53 1.55
CA SER A 4 9.02 -13.13 1.97
C SER A 4 8.95 -12.04 0.89
N SER A 5 8.98 -12.36 -0.42
CA SER A 5 9.13 -11.31 -1.44
C SER A 5 7.87 -10.48 -1.74
N ARG A 6 6.65 -10.97 -1.43
CA ARG A 6 5.40 -10.24 -1.75
C ARG A 6 5.06 -9.11 -0.78
N HIS A 7 5.61 -9.15 0.44
CA HIS A 7 5.35 -8.15 1.47
C HIS A 7 6.08 -6.82 1.18
N TRP A 8 7.23 -6.88 0.50
CA TRP A 8 8.02 -5.70 0.19
C TRP A 8 7.41 -4.79 -0.87
N ILE A 9 6.54 -5.30 -1.75
CA ILE A 9 5.97 -4.45 -2.83
C ILE A 9 4.89 -3.52 -2.27
N ALA A 10 4.05 -4.02 -1.37
CA ALA A 10 3.00 -3.25 -0.71
C ALA A 10 3.57 -2.30 0.36
N ALA A 11 4.55 -2.77 1.13
CA ALA A 11 5.24 -1.99 2.16
C ALA A 11 6.46 -1.22 1.64
N ALA A 12 6.76 -1.29 0.34
CA ALA A 12 7.86 -0.52 -0.25
C ALA A 12 7.60 0.95 0.01
N SER A 13 8.57 1.57 0.68
CA SER A 13 8.54 2.97 1.07
C SER A 13 9.58 3.75 0.28
N GLY A 14 9.17 4.88 -0.28
CA GLY A 14 10.05 5.92 -0.82
C GLY A 14 10.04 7.16 0.08
N PRO A 15 10.74 8.23 -0.33
CA PRO A 15 10.79 9.50 0.42
C PRO A 15 9.43 10.18 0.62
N LEU A 16 8.41 9.75 -0.11
CA LEU A 16 7.07 10.34 -0.12
C LEU A 16 6.00 9.42 0.49
N GLY A 17 6.41 8.31 1.12
CA GLY A 17 5.51 7.35 1.76
C GLY A 17 5.58 5.95 1.16
N THR A 18 4.63 5.09 1.55
CA THR A 18 4.53 3.71 1.07
C THR A 18 3.75 3.62 -0.25
N ASN A 19 4.08 2.63 -1.07
CA ASN A 19 3.30 2.29 -2.27
C ASN A 19 1.81 2.08 -1.94
N ALA A 20 1.49 1.54 -0.76
CA ALA A 20 0.12 1.41 -0.29
C ALA A 20 -0.57 2.76 -0.05
N GLN A 21 0.11 3.75 0.56
CA GLN A 21 -0.44 5.10 0.75
C GLN A 21 -0.78 5.77 -0.58
N TYR A 22 0.09 5.61 -1.59
CA TYR A 22 -0.18 6.09 -2.94
C TYR A 22 -1.39 5.42 -3.57
N LEU A 23 -1.44 4.09 -3.48
CA LEU A 23 -2.53 3.30 -4.05
C LEU A 23 -3.89 3.68 -3.43
N PHE A 24 -3.95 3.87 -2.11
CA PHE A 24 -5.19 4.28 -1.42
C PHE A 24 -5.59 5.72 -1.74
N SER A 25 -4.63 6.63 -1.84
CA SER A 25 -4.91 8.03 -2.22
C SER A 25 -5.44 8.12 -3.65
N LEU A 26 -4.91 7.31 -4.56
CA LEU A 26 -5.36 7.24 -5.95
C LEU A 26 -6.78 6.68 -6.05
N ASP A 27 -7.09 5.60 -5.33
CA ASP A 27 -8.45 5.03 -5.26
C ASP A 27 -9.49 6.05 -4.77
N GLN A 28 -9.15 6.81 -3.74
CA GLN A 28 -10.02 7.84 -3.18
C GLN A 28 -10.30 8.96 -4.19
N GLU A 29 -9.28 9.47 -4.87
CA GLU A 29 -9.48 10.53 -5.89
C GLU A 29 -10.25 10.03 -7.11
N LEU A 30 -9.97 8.80 -7.57
CA LEU A 30 -10.71 8.17 -8.66
C LEU A 30 -12.19 8.00 -8.31
N THR A 31 -12.49 7.52 -7.09
CA THR A 31 -13.86 7.41 -6.57
C THR A 31 -14.53 8.79 -6.50
N ARG A 32 -13.81 9.82 -6.04
CA ARG A 32 -14.33 11.20 -5.95
C ARG A 32 -14.68 11.78 -7.32
N LEU A 33 -13.93 11.44 -8.37
CA LEU A 33 -14.18 11.86 -9.75
C LEU A 33 -15.23 10.99 -10.46
N GLY A 34 -15.78 9.96 -9.80
CA GLY A 34 -16.69 8.99 -10.41
C GLY A 34 -15.99 8.04 -11.40
N MET A 35 -14.66 8.02 -11.41
CA MET A 35 -13.81 7.21 -12.29
C MET A 35 -13.42 5.90 -11.62
N ARG A 36 -14.41 5.08 -11.30
CA ARG A 36 -14.19 3.79 -10.64
C ARG A 36 -13.41 2.84 -11.55
N ASP A 37 -12.32 2.29 -11.04
CA ASP A 37 -11.49 1.30 -11.73
C ASP A 37 -11.54 -0.03 -10.95
N ASP A 38 -12.14 -1.07 -11.55
CA ASP A 38 -12.31 -2.36 -10.90
C ASP A 38 -10.98 -3.13 -10.73
N CYS A 39 -10.02 -2.93 -11.63
CA CYS A 39 -8.68 -3.51 -11.49
C CYS A 39 -7.93 -2.89 -10.30
N LEU A 40 -8.09 -1.57 -10.11
CA LEU A 40 -7.49 -0.84 -9.00
C LEU A 40 -8.13 -1.22 -7.66
N ASN A 41 -9.46 -1.37 -7.61
CA ASN A 41 -10.19 -1.85 -6.44
C ASN A 41 -9.74 -3.26 -6.00
N GLU A 42 -9.55 -4.16 -6.96
CA GLU A 42 -9.00 -5.50 -6.71
C GLU A 42 -7.59 -5.44 -6.12
N LEU A 43 -6.75 -4.56 -6.65
CA LEU A 43 -5.38 -4.37 -6.16
C LEU A 43 -5.36 -3.79 -4.74
N VAL A 44 -6.18 -2.77 -4.46
CA VAL A 44 -6.36 -2.17 -3.13
C VAL A 44 -6.78 -3.24 -2.12
N SER A 45 -7.75 -4.07 -2.48
CA SER A 45 -8.26 -5.15 -1.63
C SER A 45 -7.16 -6.17 -1.30
N ARG A 46 -6.34 -6.56 -2.29
CA ARG A 46 -5.20 -7.46 -2.09
C ARG A 46 -4.12 -6.85 -1.22
N VAL A 47 -3.78 -5.57 -1.44
CA VAL A 47 -2.79 -4.84 -0.64
C VAL A 47 -3.26 -4.73 0.82
N ARG A 48 -4.55 -4.47 1.04
CA ARG A 48 -5.11 -4.37 2.39
C ARG A 48 -5.08 -5.71 3.12
N ALA A 49 -5.42 -6.81 2.46
CA ALA A 49 -5.29 -8.16 3.02
C ALA A 49 -3.84 -8.54 3.34
N LEU A 50 -2.88 -8.08 2.52
CA LEU A 50 -1.45 -8.31 2.77
C LEU A 50 -0.91 -7.50 3.95
N LEU A 51 -1.43 -6.28 4.18
CA LEU A 51 -1.06 -5.44 5.31
C LEU A 51 -1.72 -5.91 6.61
N ASP A 52 -2.98 -6.35 6.57
CA ASP A 52 -3.72 -6.86 7.74
C ASP A 52 -3.11 -8.16 8.29
N GLY A 53 -2.56 -9.00 7.40
CA GLY A 53 -1.80 -10.20 7.78
C GLY A 53 -0.37 -9.94 8.30
N ALA A 54 0.10 -8.69 8.33
CA ALA A 54 1.42 -8.29 8.80
C ALA A 54 1.30 -7.49 10.11
N GLN A 55 1.68 -8.10 11.25
CA GLN A 55 1.77 -7.38 12.52
C GLN A 55 2.67 -6.12 12.41
N PRO A 56 2.35 -5.03 13.12
CA PRO A 56 3.06 -3.76 13.04
C PRO A 56 4.28 -3.77 13.97
N ASP A 57 5.37 -4.43 13.59
CA ASP A 57 6.65 -4.30 14.29
C ASP A 57 7.51 -3.20 13.64
N SER A 58 7.21 -1.95 13.98
CA SER A 58 8.17 -0.89 14.35
C SER A 58 7.71 0.50 13.88
N PRO A 59 7.71 1.51 14.77
CA PRO A 59 7.65 2.90 14.37
C PRO A 59 9.03 3.28 13.81
N LEU A 60 9.21 3.15 12.50
CA LEU A 60 10.40 3.70 11.84
C LEU A 60 10.25 5.21 11.78
N THR A 61 10.91 5.89 12.72
CA THR A 61 11.11 7.33 12.75
C THR A 61 11.76 7.81 11.44
N PRO A 62 11.14 8.75 10.71
CA PRO A 62 11.71 9.22 9.45
C PRO A 62 12.85 10.20 9.72
N GLY A 63 14.08 9.79 9.38
CA GLY A 63 15.22 10.69 9.20
C GLY A 63 15.27 11.14 7.75
N PHE A 64 14.76 12.34 7.45
CA PHE A 64 14.94 12.97 6.15
C PHE A 64 16.33 13.62 6.12
N ALA A 65 17.18 13.18 5.19
CA ALA A 65 18.40 13.85 4.77
C ALA A 65 18.32 14.10 3.26
#